data_AF-V6TLF4-F1
#
_entry.id   AF-V6TLF4-F1
#
_cell.length_a   1.000
_cell.length_b   1.000
_cell.length_c   1.000
_cell.angle_alpha   90.00
_cell.angle_beta   90.00
_cell.angle_gamma   90.00
#
_symmetry.space_group_name_H-M   'P 1'
#
loop_
_entity.id
_entity.type
_entity.pdbx_description
1 polymer ?
#
loop_
_entity_poly.entity_id
_entity_poly.type
_entity_poly.pdbx_seq_one_letter_code
_entity_poly.pdbx_strand_id
1 'polypeptide(L)'
;MAPETLIYNSTSPASDIWALGVIIYELTTLKRPNFLGDKEPRHVFTSGWRPDLSAVKDEFTRMILEKIFVLDPIERPTAGDIAILFQTLNISTNELSAQDPVSDESQGHISFRIAVALRLAFLGRLSYAQSLMETSRQSRDTSPRRGRRVLETI
;
A
#
# COMPACT_ATOMS: atom_id res chain seq x y z
N MET A 1 4.09 8.02 -14.97
CA MET A 1 4.90 6.84 -15.35
C MET A 1 6.31 7.02 -14.82
N ALA A 2 7.02 5.92 -14.59
CA ALA A 2 8.39 5.95 -14.08
C ALA A 2 9.39 6.43 -15.16
N PRO A 3 10.53 7.03 -14.77
CA PRO A 3 11.55 7.51 -15.71
C PRO A 3 12.03 6.43 -16.68
N GLU A 4 12.33 5.23 -16.18
CA GLU A 4 12.82 4.10 -16.98
C GLU A 4 11.78 3.57 -17.98
N THR A 5 10.49 3.67 -17.63
CA THR A 5 9.40 3.33 -18.54
C THR A 5 9.26 4.37 -19.64
N LEU A 6 9.42 5.65 -19.31
CA LEU A 6 9.34 6.74 -20.29
C LEU A 6 10.53 6.81 -21.23
N ILE A 7 11.73 6.49 -20.74
CA ILE A 7 12.98 6.63 -21.50
C ILE A 7 13.34 5.33 -22.22
N TYR A 8 13.17 4.19 -21.57
CA TYR A 8 13.64 2.88 -22.07
C TYR A 8 12.51 1.90 -22.36
N ASN A 9 11.23 2.30 -22.19
CA ASN A 9 10.07 1.43 -22.33
C ASN A 9 10.18 0.14 -21.49
N SER A 10 10.84 0.24 -20.33
CA SER A 10 11.06 -0.87 -19.41
C SER A 10 10.05 -0.81 -18.25
N THR A 11 9.49 -1.96 -17.90
CA THR A 11 8.55 -2.13 -16.80
C THR A 11 9.10 -3.14 -15.80
N SER A 12 8.98 -2.82 -14.52
CA SER A 12 9.44 -3.64 -13.39
C SER A 12 8.56 -3.39 -12.16
N PRO A 13 8.66 -4.22 -11.11
CA PRO A 13 8.00 -3.92 -9.83
C PRO A 13 8.37 -2.53 -9.27
N ALA A 14 9.60 -2.06 -9.48
CA ALA A 14 10.01 -0.72 -9.07
C ALA A 14 9.31 0.40 -9.87
N SER A 15 8.94 0.14 -11.13
CA SER A 15 8.12 1.07 -11.92
C SER A 15 6.67 1.13 -11.43
N ASP A 16 6.13 0.03 -10.90
CA ASP A 16 4.81 -0.01 -10.25
C ASP A 16 4.83 0.78 -8.93
N ILE A 17 5.92 0.71 -8.16
CA ILE A 17 6.11 1.51 -6.94
C ILE A 17 6.10 3.00 -7.27
N TRP A 18 6.74 3.43 -8.37
CA TRP A 18 6.64 4.81 -8.83
C TRP A 18 5.19 5.19 -9.17
N ALA A 19 4.46 4.34 -9.90
CA ALA A 19 3.06 4.58 -10.23
C ALA A 19 2.18 4.68 -8.98
N LEU A 20 2.44 3.86 -7.97
CA LEU A 20 1.79 3.95 -6.66
C LEU A 20 2.06 5.31 -6.00
N GLY A 21 3.30 5.81 -6.04
CA GLY A 21 3.62 7.16 -5.57
C GLY A 21 2.81 8.26 -6.28
N VAL A 22 2.64 8.14 -7.61
CA VAL A 22 1.79 9.06 -8.38
C VAL A 22 0.34 9.02 -7.88
N ILE A 23 -0.22 7.82 -7.65
CA ILE A 23 -1.59 7.66 -7.13
C ILE A 23 -1.72 8.29 -5.74
N ILE A 24 -0.75 8.06 -4.84
CA ILE A 24 -0.74 8.66 -3.49
C ILE A 24 -0.69 10.19 -3.59
N TYR A 25 0.16 10.75 -4.45
CA TYR A 25 0.23 12.18 -4.69
C TYR A 25 -1.12 12.73 -5.18
N GLU A 26 -1.75 12.08 -6.15
CA GLU A 26 -3.03 12.51 -6.71
C GLU A 26 -4.14 12.46 -5.66
N LEU A 27 -4.20 11.41 -4.83
CA LEU A 27 -5.18 11.28 -3.77
C LEU A 27 -5.02 12.32 -2.65
N THR A 28 -3.78 12.70 -2.35
CA THR A 28 -3.45 13.63 -1.26
C THR A 28 -3.59 15.09 -1.66
N THR A 29 -3.31 15.40 -2.93
CA THR A 29 -3.32 16.79 -3.43
C THR A 29 -4.54 17.11 -4.29
N LEU A 30 -5.28 16.09 -4.75
CA LEU A 30 -6.32 16.16 -5.79
C LEU A 30 -5.82 16.81 -7.09
N LYS A 31 -4.52 16.73 -7.35
CA LYS A 31 -3.84 17.30 -8.51
C LYS A 31 -2.98 16.24 -9.18
N ARG A 32 -2.88 16.34 -10.51
CA ARG A 32 -1.95 15.52 -11.28
C ARG A 32 -0.51 16.05 -11.10
N PRO A 33 0.47 15.21 -10.78
CA PRO A 33 1.86 15.65 -10.71
C PRO A 33 2.36 16.02 -12.10
N ASN A 34 3.01 17.18 -12.23
CA ASN A 34 3.63 17.64 -13.47
C ASN A 34 5.15 17.57 -13.37
N PHE A 35 5.70 16.35 -13.32
CA PHE A 35 7.15 16.16 -13.16
C PHE A 35 7.95 16.56 -14.41
N LEU A 36 7.36 16.45 -15.60
CA LEU A 36 8.05 16.71 -16.86
C LEU A 36 7.97 18.17 -17.30
N GLY A 37 6.87 18.86 -16.98
CA GLY A 37 6.52 20.10 -17.66
C GLY A 37 6.45 19.88 -19.16
N ASP A 38 7.06 20.77 -19.93
CA ASP A 38 7.12 20.71 -21.40
C ASP A 38 8.42 20.06 -21.93
N LYS A 39 9.21 19.42 -21.05
CA LYS A 39 10.53 18.87 -21.39
C LYS A 39 10.47 17.36 -21.61
N GLU A 40 11.36 16.87 -22.46
CA GLU A 40 11.50 15.42 -22.65
C GLU A 40 12.07 14.74 -21.38
N PRO A 41 11.60 13.51 -21.06
CA PRO A 41 12.00 12.80 -19.84
C PRO A 41 13.51 12.72 -19.58
N ARG A 42 14.31 12.50 -20.63
CA ARG A 42 15.78 12.41 -20.58
C ARG A 42 16.47 13.69 -20.08
N HIS A 43 15.83 14.85 -20.25
CA HIS A 43 16.36 16.14 -19.81
C HIS A 43 15.89 16.53 -18.40
N VAL A 44 14.86 15.87 -17.90
CA VAL A 44 14.28 16.11 -16.57
C VAL A 44 14.89 15.16 -15.56
N PHE A 45 14.85 13.87 -15.84
CA PHE A 45 15.28 12.80 -14.93
C PHE A 45 16.79 12.60 -15.00
N THR A 46 17.52 13.59 -14.51
CA THR A 46 19.00 13.60 -14.45
C THR A 46 19.49 13.50 -13.00
N SER A 47 20.79 13.29 -12.82
CA SER A 47 21.40 13.22 -11.48
C SER A 47 21.04 14.45 -10.63
N GLY A 48 20.58 14.21 -9.41
CA GLY A 48 20.13 15.28 -8.50
C GLY A 48 18.66 15.69 -8.65
N TRP A 49 17.90 15.07 -9.56
CA TRP A 49 16.46 15.32 -9.67
C TRP A 49 15.73 15.06 -8.34
N ARG A 50 14.76 15.93 -8.04
CA ARG A 50 13.86 15.84 -6.89
C ARG A 50 12.45 16.20 -7.31
N PRO A 51 11.42 15.48 -6.81
CA PRO A 51 10.03 15.84 -7.06
C PRO A 51 9.67 17.13 -6.32
N ASP A 52 8.82 17.97 -6.93
CA ASP A 52 8.14 19.03 -6.18
C ASP A 52 6.96 18.43 -5.40
N LEU A 53 7.11 18.39 -4.08
CA LEU A 53 6.11 17.88 -3.14
C LEU A 53 5.51 19.00 -2.27
N SER A 54 5.67 20.27 -2.65
CA SER A 54 5.15 21.43 -1.90
C SER A 54 3.62 21.40 -1.71
N ALA A 55 2.90 20.77 -2.63
CA ALA A 55 1.45 20.59 -2.55
C ALA A 55 1.01 19.54 -1.50
N VAL A 56 1.93 18.67 -1.06
CA VAL A 56 1.66 17.62 -0.07
C VAL A 56 1.82 18.19 1.33
N LYS A 57 0.70 18.36 2.03
CA LYS A 57 0.67 18.97 3.38
C LYS A 57 1.02 17.98 4.49
N ASP A 58 0.68 16.71 4.31
CA ASP A 58 0.92 15.66 5.30
C ASP A 58 2.40 15.24 5.25
N GLU A 59 3.10 15.44 6.36
CA GLU A 59 4.55 15.18 6.48
C GLU A 59 4.89 13.72 6.18
N PHE A 60 4.06 12.81 6.68
CA PHE A 60 4.30 11.38 6.53
C PHE A 60 4.16 10.94 5.07
N THR A 61 3.10 11.41 4.40
CA THR A 61 2.89 11.20 2.97
C THR A 61 4.07 11.78 2.19
N ARG A 62 4.52 12.99 2.52
CA ARG A 62 5.69 13.59 1.88
C ARG A 62 6.94 12.72 2.03
N MET A 63 7.23 12.24 3.24
CA MET A 63 8.34 11.31 3.51
C MET A 63 8.24 10.01 2.69
N ILE A 64 7.04 9.42 2.56
CA ILE A 64 6.85 8.24 1.71
C ILE A 64 7.13 8.56 0.24
N LEU A 65 6.58 9.67 -0.26
CA LEU A 65 6.74 10.07 -1.66
C LEU A 65 8.21 10.37 -2.00
N GLU A 66 8.97 10.96 -1.08
CA GLU A 66 10.41 11.17 -1.23
C GLU A 66 11.18 9.84 -1.37
N LYS A 67 10.79 8.80 -0.62
CA LYS A 67 11.39 7.45 -0.75
C LYS A 67 10.99 6.74 -2.04
N ILE A 68 9.78 6.99 -2.55
CA ILE A 68 9.29 6.36 -3.79
C ILE A 68 9.89 7.02 -5.04
N PHE A 69 9.94 8.36 -5.08
CA PHE A 69 10.39 9.13 -6.23
C PHE A 69 11.92 9.24 -6.29
N VAL A 70 12.57 8.08 -6.33
CA VAL A 70 14.02 7.93 -6.56
C VAL A 70 14.24 7.50 -8.00
N LEU A 71 15.20 8.13 -8.69
CA LEU A 71 15.44 7.83 -10.11
C LEU A 71 15.93 6.39 -10.31
N ASP A 72 16.89 5.94 -9.50
CA ASP A 72 17.39 4.57 -9.54
C ASP A 72 16.30 3.59 -9.07
N PRO A 73 15.83 2.65 -9.92
CA PRO A 73 14.81 1.68 -9.54
C PRO A 73 15.24 0.73 -8.42
N ILE A 74 16.55 0.47 -8.24
CA ILE A 74 17.07 -0.46 -7.23
C ILE A 74 17.00 0.14 -5.83
N GLU A 75 17.17 1.45 -5.73
CA GLU A 75 17.11 2.21 -4.48
C GLU A 75 15.67 2.47 -4.01
N ARG A 76 14.65 2.14 -4.84
CA ARG A 76 13.25 2.29 -4.45
C ARG A 76 12.84 1.20 -3.46
N PRO A 77 11.97 1.53 -2.48
CA PRO A 77 11.44 0.55 -1.56
C PRO A 77 10.61 -0.51 -2.31
N THR A 78 10.55 -1.71 -1.75
CA THR A 78 9.67 -2.76 -2.26
C THR A 78 8.22 -2.53 -1.84
N ALA A 79 7.29 -3.22 -2.48
CA ALA A 79 5.89 -3.22 -2.05
C ALA A 79 5.72 -3.72 -0.60
N GLY A 80 6.58 -4.65 -0.16
CA GLY A 80 6.61 -5.14 1.21
C GLY A 80 7.01 -4.04 2.20
N ASP A 81 8.05 -3.28 1.88
CA ASP A 81 8.52 -2.17 2.73
C ASP A 81 7.44 -1.09 2.87
N ILE A 82 6.78 -0.73 1.76
CA ILE A 82 5.66 0.22 1.77
C ILE A 82 4.49 -0.30 2.60
N ALA A 83 4.17 -1.60 2.50
CA ALA A 83 3.10 -2.20 3.30
C ALA A 83 3.40 -2.16 4.81
N ILE A 84 4.66 -2.39 5.20
CA ILE A 84 5.09 -2.28 6.60
C ILE A 84 4.94 -0.84 7.09
N LEU A 85 5.39 0.15 6.32
CA LEU A 85 5.25 1.57 6.67
C LEU A 85 3.79 1.97 6.92
N PHE A 86 2.85 1.50 6.09
CA PHE A 86 1.42 1.75 6.29
C PHE A 86 0.83 1.02 7.50
N GLN A 87 1.34 -0.17 7.85
CA GLN A 87 0.89 -0.89 9.04
C GLN A 87 1.32 -0.20 10.33
N THR A 88 2.55 0.32 10.40
CA THR A 88 3.04 1.05 11.57
C THR A 88 2.16 2.27 11.89
N LEU A 89 1.68 2.98 10.86
CA LEU A 89 0.73 4.07 11.06
C LEU A 89 -0.59 3.62 11.70
N ASN A 90 -1.16 2.54 11.21
CA ASN A 90 -2.46 2.05 11.67
C ASN A 90 -2.43 1.65 13.15
N ILE A 91 -1.27 1.18 13.64
CA ILE A 91 -1.06 0.86 15.05
C ILE A 91 -1.04 2.15 15.89
N SER A 92 -0.26 3.16 15.46
CA SER A 92 -0.18 4.44 16.16
C SER A 92 -1.53 5.17 16.26
N THR A 93 -2.35 5.13 15.22
CA THR A 93 -3.69 5.74 15.24
C THR A 93 -4.66 5.03 16.17
N ASN A 94 -4.55 3.70 16.30
CA ASN A 94 -5.41 2.93 17.21
C ASN A 94 -5.07 3.20 18.68
N GLU A 95 -3.77 3.33 19.01
CA GLU A 95 -3.33 3.65 20.37
C GLU A 95 -3.74 5.07 20.79
N LEU A 96 -3.73 6.04 19.86
CA LEU A 96 -4.19 7.41 20.12
C LEU A 96 -5.72 7.49 20.28
N SER A 97 -6.49 6.64 19.61
CA SER A 97 -7.95 6.59 19.76
C SER A 97 -8.44 5.94 21.07
N ALA A 98 -7.53 5.31 21.83
CA ALA A 98 -7.84 4.66 23.10
C ALA A 98 -7.67 5.59 24.32
N GLN A 99 -7.29 6.85 24.13
CA GLN A 99 -7.23 7.87 25.19
C GLN A 99 -8.06 9.12 24.80
N ASP A 100 -9.16 9.32 25.53
CA ASP A 100 -10.11 10.45 25.63
C ASP A 100 -10.34 11.44 24.46
N PRO A 101 -11.62 11.75 24.12
CA PRO A 101 -11.98 12.67 23.06
C PRO A 101 -12.01 14.13 23.55
N VAL A 102 -10.90 14.87 23.39
CA VAL A 102 -10.93 16.34 23.47
C VAL A 102 -10.08 16.95 22.33
N SER A 103 -10.82 17.43 21.33
CA SER A 103 -10.59 18.65 20.52
C SER A 103 -9.20 18.93 19.91
N ASP A 104 -9.07 18.69 18.60
CA ASP A 104 -8.85 19.73 17.55
C ASP A 104 -8.96 19.08 16.15
N GLU A 105 -10.11 19.26 15.49
CA GLU A 105 -10.51 18.57 14.25
C GLU A 105 -9.96 19.17 12.94
N SER A 106 -8.83 19.86 12.95
CA SER A 106 -8.35 20.53 11.72
C SER A 106 -7.22 19.80 10.97
N GLN A 107 -6.52 18.85 11.59
CA GLN A 107 -5.29 18.26 10.99
C GLN A 107 -5.34 16.75 10.68
N GLY A 108 -6.29 15.99 11.26
CA GLY A 108 -6.35 14.52 11.10
C GLY A 108 -7.06 14.01 9.84
N HIS A 109 -7.66 14.88 9.03
CA HIS A 109 -8.67 14.47 8.05
C HIS A 109 -8.12 13.75 6.81
N ILE A 110 -6.88 13.98 6.38
CA ILE A 110 -6.33 13.35 5.16
C ILE A 110 -5.69 12.00 5.51
N SER A 111 -4.89 11.95 6.57
CA SER A 111 -4.27 10.71 7.07
C SER A 111 -5.36 9.72 7.52
N PHE A 112 -6.46 10.19 8.14
CA PHE A 112 -7.62 9.36 8.45
C PHE A 112 -8.35 8.87 7.19
N ARG A 113 -8.53 9.72 6.16
CA ARG A 113 -9.22 9.31 4.93
C ARG A 113 -8.41 8.33 4.07
N ILE A 114 -7.09 8.47 4.03
CA ILE A 114 -6.21 7.49 3.36
C ILE A 114 -6.16 6.19 4.16
N ALA A 115 -6.03 6.26 5.49
CA ALA A 115 -6.10 5.08 6.35
C ALA A 115 -7.45 4.36 6.22
N VAL A 116 -8.57 5.09 6.17
CA VAL A 116 -9.91 4.52 5.94
C VAL A 116 -10.05 3.94 4.53
N ALA A 117 -9.55 4.62 3.49
CA ALA A 117 -9.59 4.12 2.12
C ALA A 117 -8.74 2.84 1.94
N LEU A 118 -7.55 2.80 2.54
CA LEU A 118 -6.70 1.61 2.57
C LEU A 118 -7.34 0.49 3.42
N ARG A 119 -7.96 0.83 4.56
CA ARG A 119 -8.70 -0.11 5.41
C ARG A 119 -9.88 -0.74 4.68
N LEU A 120 -10.65 0.03 3.90
CA LEU A 120 -11.72 -0.50 3.04
C LEU A 120 -11.18 -1.37 1.90
N ALA A 121 -10.06 -0.99 1.29
CA ALA A 121 -9.43 -1.78 0.23
C ALA A 121 -8.83 -3.11 0.74
N PHE A 122 -8.43 -3.20 2.02
CA PHE A 122 -7.75 -4.37 2.58
C PHE A 122 -8.67 -5.29 3.43
N LEU A 123 -9.71 -4.76 4.10
CA LEU A 123 -10.67 -5.56 4.86
C LEU A 123 -11.47 -6.54 3.97
N GLY A 124 -11.68 -6.20 2.69
CA GLY A 124 -12.31 -7.10 1.73
C GLY A 124 -11.51 -8.40 1.49
N ARG A 125 -10.18 -8.38 1.67
CA ARG A 125 -9.33 -9.58 1.50
C ARG A 125 -9.11 -10.38 2.78
N LEU A 126 -9.10 -9.75 3.96
CA LEU A 126 -8.96 -10.51 5.21
C LEU A 126 -10.23 -11.30 5.55
N SER A 127 -11.42 -10.76 5.29
CA SER A 127 -12.67 -11.51 5.48
C SER A 127 -12.76 -12.72 4.52
N TYR A 128 -12.30 -12.56 3.28
CA TYR A 128 -12.25 -13.66 2.31
C TYR A 128 -11.21 -14.74 2.67
N ALA A 129 -10.02 -14.33 3.13
CA ALA A 129 -8.99 -15.26 3.57
C ALA A 129 -9.36 -16.03 4.84
N GLN A 130 -10.04 -15.39 5.80
CA GLN A 130 -10.57 -16.04 7.00
C GLN A 130 -11.69 -17.02 6.66
N SER A 131 -12.62 -16.64 5.77
CA SER A 131 -13.69 -17.51 5.28
C SER A 131 -13.16 -18.75 4.54
N LEU A 132 -12.10 -18.60 3.73
CA LEU A 132 -11.45 -19.74 3.06
C LEU A 132 -10.70 -20.66 4.04
N MET A 133 -10.09 -20.10 5.10
CA MET A 133 -9.44 -20.91 6.14
C MET A 133 -10.45 -21.66 7.03
N GLU A 134 -11.59 -21.06 7.36
CA GLU A 134 -12.67 -21.70 8.12
C GLU A 134 -13.34 -22.81 7.31
N THR A 135 -13.61 -22.57 6.02
CA THR A 135 -14.17 -23.59 5.12
C THR A 135 -13.21 -24.78 4.95
N SER A 136 -11.90 -24.52 4.92
CA SER A 136 -10.86 -25.55 4.83
C SER A 136 -10.62 -26.34 6.14
N ARG A 137 -10.98 -25.76 7.30
CA ARG A 137 -10.99 -26.47 8.59
C ARG A 137 -12.26 -27.31 8.73
N GLN A 138 -13.42 -26.76 8.38
CA GLN A 138 -14.70 -27.48 8.42
C GLN A 138 -14.70 -28.71 7.48
N SER A 139 -14.10 -28.59 6.28
CA SER A 139 -13.96 -29.70 5.33
C SER A 139 -13.00 -30.81 5.80
N ARG A 140 -12.06 -30.51 6.71
CA ARG A 140 -11.13 -31.51 7.26
C ARG A 140 -11.74 -32.32 8.41
N ASP A 141 -12.72 -31.76 9.11
CA ASP A 141 -13.35 -32.39 10.27
C ASP A 141 -14.54 -33.31 9.88
N THR A 142 -15.13 -33.12 8.70
CA THR A 142 -16.27 -33.93 8.22
C THR A 142 -15.87 -35.16 7.41
N SER A 143 -14.60 -35.56 7.40
CA SER A 143 -14.16 -36.76 6.67
C SER A 143 -14.49 -38.03 7.49
N PRO A 144 -15.40 -38.92 7.04
CA PRO A 144 -15.83 -40.05 7.86
C PRO A 144 -14.67 -41.02 8.07
N ARG A 145 -14.32 -41.30 9.34
CA ARG A 145 -13.45 -42.42 9.70
C ARG A 145 -14.06 -43.70 9.15
N ARG A 146 -13.49 -44.22 8.06
CA ARG A 146 -13.89 -45.49 7.45
C ARG A 146 -13.64 -46.61 8.46
N GLY A 147 -14.70 -46.97 9.18
CA GLY A 147 -14.72 -48.05 10.16
C GLY A 147 -14.26 -49.35 9.51
N ARG A 148 -13.13 -49.86 10.01
CA ARG A 148 -12.59 -51.17 9.72
C ARG A 148 -13.58 -52.20 10.30
N ARG A 149 -14.44 -52.77 9.45
CA ARG A 149 -15.36 -53.85 9.83
C ARG A 149 -14.52 -55.14 9.95
N VAL A 150 -14.24 -55.55 11.18
CA VAL A 150 -13.70 -56.88 11.50
C VAL A 150 -14.83 -57.87 11.20
N LEU A 151 -14.54 -58.85 10.33
CA LEU A 151 -15.43 -59.99 10.10
C LEU A 151 -15.20 -60.96 11.26
N GLU A 152 -16.20 -61.11 12.11
CA GLU A 152 -16.31 -62.18 13.10
C GLU A 152 -17.49 -63.09 12.74
N THR A 153 -17.23 -64.41 12.82
CA THR A 153 -18.16 -65.55 12.91
C THR A 153 -18.77 -66.01 11.57
N ILE A 154 -18.62 -67.26 11.12
CA ILE A 154 -18.65 -68.57 11.79
C ILE A 154 -17.57 -69.50 11.19
#